data_AF-A0A453GQZ0-F1
#
_entry.id   AF-A0A453GQZ0-F1
#
_cell.length_a   1.000
_cell.length_b   1.000
_cell.length_c   1.000
_cell.angle_alpha   90.00
_cell.angle_beta   90.00
_cell.angle_gamma   90.00
#
_symmetry.space_group_name_H-M   'P 1'
#
loop_
_entity.id
_entity.type
_entity.pdbx_description
1 polymer ?
#
loop_
_entity_poly.entity_id
_entity_poly.type
_entity_poly.pdbx_seq_one_letter_code
_entity_poly.pdbx_strand_id
1 'polypeptide(L)'
;KSSPNHIPHPLPLSLSHTGGGGGGREKNPSMATIVNTTEEEPMLAVVRSTAQLAWADAGPEVADPEVARLCAEAQQHLLAGRWLDMATLMLASADLLLLSPSAPDKAADLECILTVICNLVTMAGSEDEALEIAKLICAKLTHQPPADKPTLRIKVLFSLYNLLPSLSGKAMVYRKALEVAAAAAGKAAADCVVPTFKNIDAFVAYWGIGKPEQRELFLAITRILKDHKGMTKDYFKFLNKYLATFDGSAGDADAIAAAKEEAAAAIVEFVKSSDLYQCDLLDMPAVAQLEKDDKYQPVYELLKIFLTQRLESYLAFQTANSTLLQGYGLVHEDCITKMRLMSLLDLSGHCSGEIPYSAITKALEVIGLPCLPIVVHLI
;
A
#
# COMPACT_ATOMS: atom_id res chain seq x y z
N LYS A 1 -6.46 -23.85 -24.02
CA LYS A 1 -5.83 -22.72 -24.74
C LYS A 1 -5.99 -21.48 -23.88
N SER A 2 -5.06 -21.30 -22.94
CA SER A 2 -4.97 -20.14 -22.05
C SER A 2 -4.17 -19.05 -22.78
N SER A 3 -4.78 -17.89 -23.02
CA SER A 3 -4.04 -16.70 -23.45
C SER A 3 -3.33 -16.10 -22.24
N PRO A 4 -1.99 -15.99 -22.21
CA PRO A 4 -1.25 -15.49 -21.05
C PRO A 4 -0.82 -14.03 -21.27
N ASN A 5 -1.74 -13.12 -21.60
CA ASN A 5 -1.39 -11.71 -21.84
C ASN A 5 -2.55 -10.76 -21.52
N HIS A 6 -3.10 -10.86 -20.30
CA HIS A 6 -3.75 -9.69 -19.72
C HIS A 6 -2.66 -8.80 -19.14
N ILE A 7 -2.14 -7.87 -19.95
CA ILE A 7 -1.35 -6.76 -19.45
C ILE A 7 -2.23 -6.04 -18.42
N PRO A 8 -1.80 -5.88 -17.16
CA PRO A 8 -2.62 -5.20 -16.17
C PRO A 8 -2.92 -3.77 -16.65
N HIS A 9 -4.17 -3.33 -16.48
CA HIS A 9 -4.60 -1.97 -16.87
C HIS A 9 -3.66 -0.90 -16.26
N PRO A 10 -3.44 0.23 -16.95
CA PRO A 10 -2.65 1.34 -16.42
C PRO A 10 -3.19 1.79 -15.06
N LEU A 11 -2.29 2.27 -14.20
CA LEU A 11 -2.69 2.77 -12.89
C LEU A 11 -3.57 4.02 -13.06
N PRO A 12 -4.65 4.16 -12.28
CA PRO A 12 -5.60 5.25 -12.43
C PRO A 12 -4.97 6.58 -12.02
N LEU A 13 -5.03 7.58 -12.90
CA LEU A 13 -4.53 8.94 -12.63
C LEU A 13 -5.59 9.86 -11.97
N SER A 14 -6.86 9.44 -11.97
CA SER A 14 -7.98 10.17 -11.37
C SER A 14 -8.72 9.29 -10.34
N LEU A 15 -9.05 9.89 -9.19
CA LEU A 15 -9.95 9.29 -8.21
C LEU A 15 -11.36 9.41 -8.77
N SER A 16 -11.96 8.31 -9.22
CA SER A 16 -13.35 8.31 -9.64
C SER A 16 -14.24 8.60 -8.43
N HIS A 17 -14.66 9.86 -8.28
CA HIS A 17 -15.85 10.18 -7.51
C HIS A 17 -17.06 9.66 -8.29
N THR A 18 -17.61 8.53 -7.87
CA THR A 18 -18.95 8.11 -8.29
C THR A 18 -19.97 9.06 -7.65
N GLY A 19 -20.52 9.97 -8.44
CA GLY A 19 -21.61 10.86 -8.06
C GLY A 19 -22.23 11.47 -9.32
N GLY A 20 -23.21 10.79 -9.90
CA GLY A 20 -23.97 11.28 -11.06
C GLY A 20 -25.02 12.31 -10.67
N GLY A 21 -25.40 13.15 -11.65
CA GLY A 21 -26.58 14.01 -11.59
C GLY A 21 -26.35 15.38 -12.19
N GLY A 22 -26.58 15.52 -13.50
CA GLY A 22 -26.34 16.74 -14.27
C GLY A 22 -27.34 17.88 -14.05
N GLY A 23 -26.98 19.04 -14.58
CA GLY A 23 -27.82 20.23 -14.69
C GLY A 23 -27.03 21.35 -15.34
N GLY A 24 -27.16 21.51 -16.65
CA GLY A 24 -26.39 22.44 -17.46
C GLY A 24 -26.66 23.92 -17.18
N ARG A 25 -25.66 24.75 -17.46
CA ARG A 25 -25.88 26.15 -17.83
C ARG A 25 -24.70 26.66 -18.64
N GLU A 26 -25.01 27.06 -19.87
CA GLU A 26 -24.14 27.71 -20.85
C GLU A 26 -23.42 28.92 -20.26
N LYS A 27 -22.13 29.06 -20.55
CA LYS A 27 -21.40 30.32 -20.46
C LYS A 27 -20.60 30.54 -21.76
N ASN A 28 -20.77 31.74 -22.29
CA ASN A 28 -20.22 32.30 -23.53
C ASN A 28 -18.70 32.06 -23.72
N PRO A 29 -18.23 32.03 -24.99
CA PRO A 29 -16.82 31.83 -25.30
C PRO A 29 -16.03 33.12 -25.00
N SER A 30 -15.19 33.10 -23.96
CA SER A 30 -14.12 34.09 -23.84
C SER A 30 -13.02 33.72 -24.85
N MET A 31 -12.67 34.66 -25.72
CA MET A 31 -11.57 34.58 -26.68
C MET A 31 -10.34 33.87 -26.08
N ALA A 32 -10.01 32.71 -26.64
CA ALA A 32 -8.69 32.14 -26.51
C ALA A 32 -7.73 33.03 -27.30
N THR A 33 -6.92 33.82 -26.60
CA THR A 33 -5.74 34.43 -27.20
C THR A 33 -4.78 33.29 -27.54
N ILE A 34 -4.79 32.90 -28.81
CA ILE A 34 -3.78 32.01 -29.38
C ILE A 34 -2.47 32.81 -29.34
N VAL A 35 -1.63 32.52 -28.34
CA VAL A 35 -0.26 33.04 -28.30
C VAL A 35 0.53 32.24 -29.33
N ASN A 36 0.97 32.93 -30.37
CA ASN A 36 1.88 32.39 -31.39
C ASN A 36 3.15 31.89 -30.69
N THR A 37 3.36 30.57 -30.71
CA THR A 37 4.58 29.91 -30.24
C THR A 37 5.68 30.11 -31.28
N THR A 38 6.69 30.90 -30.98
CA THR A 38 8.05 30.36 -31.13
C THR A 38 8.08 29.12 -30.25
N GLU A 39 8.06 27.94 -30.85
CA GLU A 39 7.92 26.64 -30.15
C GLU A 39 9.11 26.44 -29.21
N GLU A 40 8.98 26.94 -27.99
CA GLU A 40 9.92 26.63 -26.93
C GLU A 40 9.69 25.19 -26.49
N GLU A 41 10.76 24.41 -26.46
CA GLU A 41 10.70 23.01 -26.10
C GLU A 41 10.15 22.87 -24.66
N PRO A 42 9.15 22.00 -24.40
CA PRO A 42 8.44 21.95 -23.12
C PRO A 42 9.35 21.81 -21.91
N MET A 43 10.48 21.12 -22.07
CA MET A 43 11.49 20.96 -21.02
C MET A 43 12.19 22.29 -20.67
N LEU A 44 12.54 23.09 -21.68
CA LEU A 44 13.15 24.41 -21.48
C LEU A 44 12.16 25.40 -20.86
N ALA A 45 10.89 25.34 -21.28
CA ALA A 45 9.82 26.14 -20.68
C ALA A 45 9.64 25.81 -19.19
N VAL A 46 9.67 24.53 -18.83
CA VAL A 46 9.61 24.08 -17.43
C VAL A 46 10.85 24.54 -16.64
N VAL A 47 12.07 24.40 -17.18
CA VAL A 47 13.28 24.91 -16.51
C VAL A 47 13.18 26.41 -16.28
N ARG A 48 12.79 27.19 -17.29
CA ARG A 48 12.65 28.65 -17.14
C ARG A 48 11.61 29.00 -16.08
N SER A 49 10.42 28.38 -16.15
CA SER A 49 9.32 28.67 -15.22
C SER A 49 9.69 28.32 -13.78
N THR A 50 10.27 27.13 -13.57
CA THR A 50 10.69 26.69 -12.24
C THR A 50 11.85 27.54 -11.68
N ALA A 51 12.80 27.94 -12.52
CA ALA A 51 13.89 28.83 -12.14
C ALA A 51 13.38 30.23 -11.77
N GLN A 52 12.50 30.82 -12.57
CA GLN A 52 11.90 32.13 -12.26
C GLN A 52 11.15 32.12 -10.92
N LEU A 53 10.44 31.02 -10.64
CA LEU A 53 9.75 30.86 -9.36
C LEU A 53 10.73 30.63 -8.19
N ALA A 54 11.79 29.86 -8.39
CA ALA A 54 12.80 29.60 -7.37
C ALA A 54 13.58 30.86 -6.95
N TRP A 55 13.80 31.79 -7.88
CA TRP A 55 14.57 33.01 -7.67
C TRP A 55 13.69 34.27 -7.53
N ALA A 56 12.36 34.10 -7.39
CA ALA A 56 11.42 35.23 -7.33
C ALA A 56 11.72 36.22 -6.19
N ASP A 57 12.26 35.74 -5.08
CA ASP A 57 12.56 36.55 -3.88
C ASP A 57 13.95 37.22 -3.93
N ALA A 58 14.81 36.88 -4.90
CA ALA A 58 16.19 37.37 -4.99
C ALA A 58 16.35 38.72 -5.70
N GLY A 59 15.26 39.26 -6.27
CA GLY A 59 15.27 40.50 -7.09
C GLY A 59 15.81 40.27 -8.51
N PRO A 60 15.44 41.14 -9.48
CA PRO A 60 15.72 40.90 -10.90
C PRO A 60 17.22 40.86 -11.25
N GLU A 61 18.04 41.63 -10.53
CA GLU A 61 19.50 41.68 -10.79
C GLU A 61 20.23 40.36 -10.48
N VAL A 62 19.68 39.53 -9.58
CA VAL A 62 20.24 38.21 -9.21
C VAL A 62 19.46 37.08 -9.90
N ALA A 63 18.14 37.22 -10.04
CA ALA A 63 17.29 36.22 -10.65
C ALA A 63 17.55 36.05 -12.15
N ASP A 64 17.66 37.15 -12.91
CA ASP A 64 17.77 37.08 -14.38
C ASP A 64 19.04 36.37 -14.86
N PRO A 65 20.25 36.65 -14.31
CA PRO A 65 21.47 35.92 -14.68
C PRO A 65 21.39 34.43 -14.35
N GLU A 66 20.78 34.08 -13.23
CA GLU A 66 20.73 32.69 -12.77
C GLU A 66 19.69 31.87 -13.54
N VAL A 67 18.53 32.45 -13.85
CA VAL A 67 17.55 31.86 -14.76
C VAL A 67 18.17 31.64 -16.14
N ALA A 68 18.92 32.61 -16.67
CA ALA A 68 19.61 32.48 -17.95
C ALA A 68 20.67 31.37 -17.91
N ARG A 69 21.43 31.26 -16.81
CA ARG A 69 22.42 30.20 -16.59
C ARG A 69 21.78 28.81 -16.62
N LEU A 70 20.70 28.61 -15.86
CA LEU A 70 19.97 27.34 -15.81
C LEU A 70 19.33 26.98 -17.16
N CYS A 71 18.80 27.96 -17.90
CA CYS A 71 18.27 27.73 -19.25
C CYS A 71 19.37 27.31 -20.23
N ALA A 72 20.55 27.93 -20.16
CA ALA A 72 21.69 27.59 -21.02
C ALA A 72 22.21 26.17 -20.73
N GLU A 73 22.31 25.80 -19.46
CA GLU A 73 22.68 24.46 -19.01
C GLU A 73 21.67 23.41 -19.50
N ALA A 74 20.37 23.68 -19.34
CA ALA A 74 19.30 22.83 -19.86
C ALA A 74 19.38 22.63 -21.39
N GLN A 75 19.63 23.71 -22.14
CA GLN A 75 19.79 23.64 -23.59
C GLN A 75 21.02 22.81 -23.98
N GLN A 76 22.10 22.86 -23.20
CA GLN A 76 23.28 22.04 -23.44
C GLN A 76 22.98 20.54 -23.21
N HIS A 77 22.26 20.19 -22.13
CA HIS A 77 21.87 18.79 -21.87
C HIS A 77 20.95 18.25 -22.96
N LEU A 78 19.99 19.06 -23.38
CA LEU A 78 19.07 18.75 -24.47
C LEU A 78 19.81 18.46 -25.79
N LEU A 79 20.70 19.36 -26.22
CA LEU A 79 21.47 19.19 -27.46
C LEU A 79 22.43 18.00 -27.40
N ALA A 80 22.91 17.66 -26.21
CA ALA A 80 23.80 16.52 -26.00
C ALA A 80 23.07 15.19 -25.73
N GLY A 81 21.74 15.19 -25.65
CA GLY A 81 20.95 14.01 -25.31
C GLY A 81 21.24 13.45 -23.91
N ARG A 82 21.65 14.29 -22.95
CA ARG A 82 21.95 13.88 -21.57
C ARG A 82 20.72 13.99 -20.69
N TRP A 83 19.80 13.03 -20.83
CA TRP A 83 18.48 13.08 -20.18
C TRP A 83 18.53 12.94 -18.66
N LEU A 84 19.48 12.16 -18.14
CA LEU A 84 19.67 12.03 -16.69
C LEU A 84 20.12 13.35 -16.04
N ASP A 85 21.05 14.06 -16.67
CA ASP A 85 21.48 15.38 -16.19
C ASP A 85 20.33 16.38 -16.28
N MET A 86 19.56 16.35 -17.37
CA MET A 86 18.38 17.20 -17.55
C MET A 86 17.34 16.94 -16.45
N ALA A 87 17.05 15.68 -16.13
CA ALA A 87 16.16 15.30 -15.04
C ALA A 87 16.68 15.83 -13.69
N THR A 88 17.98 15.72 -13.44
CA THR A 88 18.63 16.24 -12.22
C THR A 88 18.44 17.75 -12.08
N LEU A 89 18.68 18.50 -13.16
CA LEU A 89 18.52 19.95 -13.20
C LEU A 89 17.06 20.35 -12.93
N MET A 90 16.11 19.74 -13.64
CA MET A 90 14.68 20.05 -13.49
C MET A 90 14.15 19.68 -12.10
N LEU A 91 14.59 18.56 -11.52
CA LEU A 91 14.18 18.14 -10.18
C LEU A 91 14.74 19.05 -9.10
N ALA A 92 15.96 19.58 -9.26
CA ALA A 92 16.53 20.54 -8.31
C ALA A 92 15.69 21.82 -8.22
N SER A 93 15.20 22.31 -9.36
CA SER A 93 14.30 23.47 -9.39
C SER A 93 12.88 23.12 -8.87
N ALA A 94 12.38 21.92 -9.14
CA ALA A 94 11.08 21.46 -8.66
C ALA A 94 11.05 21.20 -7.14
N ASP A 95 12.16 20.76 -6.54
CA ASP A 95 12.27 20.54 -5.08
C ASP A 95 11.97 21.83 -4.30
N LEU A 96 12.43 22.98 -4.78
CA LEU A 96 12.14 24.28 -4.16
C LEU A 96 10.64 24.62 -4.19
N LEU A 97 9.92 24.19 -5.24
CA LEU A 97 8.47 24.37 -5.37
C LEU A 97 7.66 23.39 -4.52
N LEU A 98 8.20 22.19 -4.31
CA LEU A 98 7.60 21.20 -3.41
C LEU A 98 7.68 21.67 -1.95
N LEU A 99 8.75 22.35 -1.56
CA LEU A 99 8.98 22.90 -0.22
C LEU A 99 8.35 24.29 0.01
N SER A 100 8.00 25.03 -1.05
CA SER A 100 7.42 26.37 -0.92
C SER A 100 5.99 26.32 -0.36
N PRO A 101 5.67 27.08 0.71
CA PRO A 101 4.32 27.16 1.27
C PRO A 101 3.32 27.96 0.41
N SER A 102 3.70 28.41 -0.80
CA SER A 102 2.90 29.35 -1.59
C SER A 102 1.81 28.71 -2.47
N ALA A 103 0.56 29.03 -2.12
CA ALA A 103 -0.70 29.11 -2.88
C ALA A 103 -1.26 27.87 -3.66
N PRO A 104 -2.58 27.58 -3.53
CA PRO A 104 -3.27 26.48 -4.21
C PRO A 104 -3.40 26.63 -5.74
N ASP A 105 -3.26 27.84 -6.29
CA ASP A 105 -3.38 28.08 -7.74
C ASP A 105 -2.19 27.53 -8.56
N LYS A 106 -1.06 27.22 -7.92
CA LYS A 106 0.14 26.64 -8.55
C LYS A 106 0.18 25.11 -8.50
N ALA A 107 -0.84 24.45 -7.94
CA ALA A 107 -0.86 22.98 -7.83
C ALA A 107 -0.98 22.30 -9.20
N ALA A 108 -1.79 22.87 -10.10
CA ALA A 108 -1.92 22.41 -11.48
C ALA A 108 -0.61 22.63 -12.27
N ASP A 109 0.06 23.76 -12.05
CA ASP A 109 1.36 24.04 -12.65
C ASP A 109 2.42 23.04 -12.18
N LEU A 110 2.43 22.70 -10.89
CA LEU A 110 3.35 21.71 -10.34
C LEU A 110 3.09 20.29 -10.86
N GLU A 111 1.81 19.90 -11.01
CA GLU A 111 1.45 18.63 -11.64
C GLU A 111 1.93 18.57 -13.10
N CYS A 112 1.77 19.68 -13.85
CA CYS A 112 2.26 19.80 -15.21
C CYS A 112 3.79 19.68 -15.28
N ILE A 113 4.51 20.45 -14.44
CA ILE A 113 5.97 20.41 -14.32
C ILE A 113 6.47 19.00 -14.05
N LEU A 114 5.91 18.32 -13.04
CA LEU A 114 6.31 16.96 -12.67
C LEU A 114 5.96 15.94 -13.76
N THR A 115 4.87 16.15 -14.50
CA THR A 115 4.51 15.30 -15.64
C THR A 115 5.51 15.44 -16.78
N VAL A 116 5.94 16.68 -17.11
CA VAL A 116 6.99 16.91 -18.11
C VAL A 116 8.31 16.25 -17.69
N ILE A 117 8.67 16.34 -16.40
CA ILE A 117 9.86 15.65 -15.87
C ILE A 117 9.73 14.12 -16.03
N CYS A 118 8.56 13.54 -15.76
CA CYS A 118 8.34 12.10 -15.94
C CYS A 118 8.46 11.67 -17.41
N ASN A 119 8.07 12.52 -18.36
CA ASN A 119 8.20 12.24 -19.79
C ASN A 119 9.66 12.14 -20.25
N LEU A 120 10.65 12.62 -19.49
CA LEU A 120 12.07 12.41 -19.83
C LEU A 120 12.44 10.92 -19.94
N VAL A 121 11.74 10.06 -19.20
CA VAL A 121 11.93 8.60 -19.25
C VAL A 121 11.65 8.04 -20.64
N THR A 122 10.74 8.63 -21.42
CA THR A 122 10.43 8.16 -22.78
C THR A 122 11.47 8.63 -23.82
N MET A 123 12.31 9.59 -23.45
CA MET A 123 13.39 10.13 -24.29
C MET A 123 14.71 9.38 -24.11
N ALA A 124 14.82 8.55 -23.06
CA ALA A 124 16.01 7.77 -22.75
C ALA A 124 16.43 6.86 -23.91
N GLY A 125 17.74 6.76 -24.15
CA GLY A 125 18.30 5.92 -25.22
C GLY A 125 18.32 4.43 -24.88
N SER A 126 18.04 4.04 -23.64
CA SER A 126 18.03 2.67 -23.16
C SER A 126 17.07 2.46 -21.98
N GLU A 127 16.69 1.21 -21.72
CA GLU A 127 15.87 0.87 -20.53
C GLU A 127 16.61 1.15 -19.21
N ASP A 128 17.94 0.98 -19.20
CA ASP A 128 18.76 1.26 -18.01
C ASP A 128 18.79 2.76 -17.70
N GLU A 129 18.97 3.61 -18.71
CA GLU A 129 18.90 5.07 -18.54
C GLU A 129 17.50 5.51 -18.09
N ALA A 130 16.44 4.96 -18.69
CA ALA A 130 15.06 5.19 -18.28
C ALA A 130 14.83 4.83 -16.80
N LEU A 131 15.42 3.72 -16.36
CA LEU A 131 15.36 3.26 -14.98
C LEU A 131 16.14 4.17 -14.03
N GLU A 132 17.33 4.65 -14.40
CA GLU A 132 18.10 5.60 -13.60
C GLU A 132 17.36 6.95 -13.44
N ILE A 133 16.76 7.47 -14.52
CA ILE A 133 15.90 8.66 -14.46
C ILE A 133 14.71 8.41 -13.51
N ALA A 134 14.05 7.26 -13.63
CA ALA A 134 12.93 6.91 -12.75
C ALA A 134 13.35 6.78 -11.28
N LYS A 135 14.51 6.18 -10.98
CA LYS A 135 15.08 6.09 -9.63
C LYS A 135 15.31 7.49 -9.05
N LEU A 136 15.87 8.39 -9.85
CA LEU A 136 16.11 9.77 -9.44
C LEU A 136 14.79 10.50 -9.12
N ILE A 137 13.79 10.41 -10.00
CA ILE A 137 12.46 11.00 -9.77
C ILE A 137 11.83 10.41 -8.50
N CYS A 138 11.84 9.08 -8.35
CA CYS A 138 11.30 8.42 -7.16
C CYS A 138 11.97 8.88 -5.87
N ALA A 139 13.31 8.94 -5.84
CA ALA A 139 14.06 9.38 -4.67
C ALA A 139 13.65 10.80 -4.27
N LYS A 140 13.54 11.71 -5.24
CA LYS A 140 13.09 13.09 -4.97
C LYS A 140 11.68 13.15 -4.43
N LEU A 141 10.74 12.41 -5.01
CA LEU A 141 9.35 12.41 -4.55
C LEU A 141 9.17 11.76 -3.17
N THR A 142 9.96 10.75 -2.82
CA THR A 142 9.87 10.08 -1.51
C THR A 142 10.61 10.81 -0.39
N HIS A 143 11.66 11.58 -0.70
CA HIS A 143 12.40 12.35 0.32
C HIS A 143 11.63 13.57 0.85
N GLN A 144 10.56 14.01 0.17
CA GLN A 144 9.74 15.13 0.61
C GLN A 144 8.97 14.81 1.90
N PRO A 145 8.77 15.80 2.81
CA PRO A 145 8.08 15.59 4.07
C PRO A 145 6.72 14.89 3.89
N PRO A 146 6.30 13.99 4.80
CA PRO A 146 5.09 13.19 4.59
C PRO A 146 3.79 14.02 4.49
N ALA A 147 3.76 15.21 5.11
CA ALA A 147 2.63 16.12 5.06
C ALA A 147 2.48 16.83 3.69
N ASP A 148 3.54 16.89 2.89
CA ASP A 148 3.57 17.72 1.70
C ASP A 148 2.96 17.00 0.50
N LYS A 149 1.76 17.44 0.11
CA LYS A 149 1.05 17.08 -1.14
C LYS A 149 1.14 15.57 -1.50
N PRO A 150 0.87 14.62 -0.58
CA PRO A 150 1.10 13.19 -0.81
C PRO A 150 0.27 12.62 -1.96
N THR A 151 -0.98 13.08 -2.13
CA THR A 151 -1.85 12.67 -3.25
C THR A 151 -1.29 13.07 -4.61
N LEU A 152 -0.70 14.26 -4.74
CA LEU A 152 -0.06 14.70 -5.99
C LEU A 152 1.15 13.81 -6.30
N ARG A 153 2.00 13.54 -5.31
CA ARG A 153 3.17 12.67 -5.47
C ARG A 153 2.79 11.26 -5.93
N ILE A 154 1.74 10.68 -5.35
CA ILE A 154 1.23 9.36 -5.77
C ILE A 154 0.75 9.39 -7.22
N LYS A 155 0.01 10.42 -7.64
CA LYS A 155 -0.44 10.56 -9.04
C LYS A 155 0.74 10.64 -10.01
N VAL A 156 1.76 11.43 -9.68
CA VAL A 156 2.97 11.56 -10.51
C VAL A 156 3.71 10.22 -10.59
N LEU A 157 3.83 9.49 -9.48
CA LEU A 157 4.41 8.13 -9.48
C LEU A 157 3.58 7.15 -10.32
N PHE A 158 2.25 7.24 -10.32
CA PHE A 158 1.41 6.42 -11.20
C PHE A 158 1.59 6.79 -12.68
N SER A 159 1.79 8.08 -12.99
CA SER A 159 2.14 8.52 -14.35
C SER A 159 3.48 7.91 -14.78
N LEU A 160 4.51 8.02 -13.93
CA LEU A 160 5.83 7.44 -14.15
C LEU A 160 5.76 5.91 -14.36
N TYR A 161 4.96 5.20 -13.57
CA TYR A 161 4.71 3.77 -13.72
C TYR A 161 4.16 3.42 -15.12
N ASN A 162 3.22 4.23 -15.61
CA ASN A 162 2.57 4.00 -16.90
C ASN A 162 3.51 4.29 -18.09
N LEU A 163 4.51 5.15 -17.91
CA LEU A 163 5.49 5.52 -18.94
C LEU A 163 6.65 4.53 -19.06
N LEU A 164 6.99 3.82 -17.98
CA LEU A 164 8.13 2.90 -17.97
C LEU A 164 7.87 1.64 -18.82
N PRO A 165 8.84 1.22 -19.66
CA PRO A 165 8.77 -0.08 -20.32
C PRO A 165 9.19 -1.23 -19.39
N SER A 166 10.16 -0.98 -18.51
CA SER A 166 10.75 -1.98 -17.61
C SER A 166 9.77 -2.46 -16.53
N LEU A 167 9.60 -3.78 -16.42
CA LEU A 167 8.76 -4.41 -15.39
C LEU A 167 9.33 -4.24 -13.98
N SER A 168 10.65 -4.30 -13.83
CA SER A 168 11.34 -4.04 -12.57
C SER A 168 11.18 -2.58 -12.15
N GLY A 169 11.32 -1.65 -13.12
CA GLY A 169 11.05 -0.22 -12.90
C GLY A 169 9.62 0.04 -12.44
N LYS A 170 8.63 -0.61 -13.08
CA LYS A 170 7.22 -0.55 -12.67
C LYS A 170 7.01 -1.00 -11.23
N ALA A 171 7.54 -2.15 -10.84
CA ALA A 171 7.42 -2.65 -9.47
C ALA A 171 8.06 -1.69 -8.45
N MET A 172 9.22 -1.12 -8.79
CA MET A 172 9.93 -0.15 -7.95
C MET A 172 9.10 1.13 -7.75
N VAL A 173 8.62 1.74 -8.84
CA VAL A 173 7.82 2.98 -8.78
C VAL A 173 6.53 2.76 -7.97
N TYR A 174 5.85 1.62 -8.17
CA TYR A 174 4.66 1.29 -7.41
C TYR A 174 4.95 1.17 -5.91
N ARG A 175 6.05 0.50 -5.53
CA ARG A 175 6.48 0.40 -4.12
C ARG A 175 6.73 1.78 -3.51
N LYS A 176 7.35 2.69 -4.26
CA LYS A 176 7.56 4.08 -3.82
C LYS A 176 6.26 4.85 -3.66
N ALA A 177 5.24 4.59 -4.48
CA ALA A 177 3.91 5.17 -4.28
C ALA A 177 3.26 4.66 -2.98
N LEU A 178 3.44 3.39 -2.63
CA LEU A 178 2.97 2.84 -1.35
C LEU A 178 3.71 3.44 -0.16
N GLU A 179 5.02 3.67 -0.28
CA GLU A 179 5.82 4.32 0.78
C GLU A 179 5.29 5.73 1.08
N VAL A 180 5.02 6.52 0.03
CA VAL A 180 4.40 7.85 0.19
C VAL A 180 3.01 7.75 0.82
N ALA A 181 2.20 6.77 0.41
CA ALA A 181 0.86 6.57 0.98
C ALA A 181 0.89 6.16 2.45
N ALA A 182 1.85 5.30 2.85
CA ALA A 182 1.99 4.81 4.21
C ALA A 182 2.55 5.88 5.17
N ALA A 183 3.42 6.76 4.67
CA ALA A 183 3.99 7.84 5.48
C ALA A 183 3.03 9.03 5.66
N ALA A 184 2.10 9.24 4.73
CA ALA A 184 1.19 10.36 4.73
C ALA A 184 0.21 10.32 5.92
N ALA A 185 -0.05 11.50 6.51
CA ALA A 185 -1.09 11.63 7.51
C ALA A 185 -2.49 11.68 6.85
N GLY A 186 -3.45 10.95 7.43
CA GLY A 186 -4.83 10.95 6.99
C GLY A 186 -5.12 10.00 5.83
N LYS A 187 -6.38 10.00 5.36
CA LYS A 187 -6.92 8.95 4.47
C LYS A 187 -6.71 9.22 2.98
N ALA A 188 -6.51 10.48 2.58
CA ALA A 188 -6.53 10.88 1.17
C ALA A 188 -5.45 10.20 0.32
N ALA A 189 -4.25 9.98 0.87
CA ALA A 189 -3.17 9.28 0.17
C ALA A 189 -3.46 7.77 0.06
N ALA A 190 -3.94 7.15 1.14
CA ALA A 190 -4.38 5.76 1.15
C ALA A 190 -5.51 5.50 0.14
N ASP A 191 -6.48 6.41 0.05
CA ASP A 191 -7.61 6.33 -0.89
C ASP A 191 -7.17 6.30 -2.37
N CYS A 192 -5.95 6.77 -2.69
CA CYS A 192 -5.39 6.68 -4.03
C CYS A 192 -4.91 5.28 -4.40
N VAL A 193 -4.37 4.55 -3.43
CA VAL A 193 -3.72 3.25 -3.65
C VAL A 193 -4.65 2.07 -3.35
N VAL A 194 -5.57 2.20 -2.39
CA VAL A 194 -6.51 1.13 -1.98
C VAL A 194 -7.27 0.49 -3.15
N PRO A 195 -7.80 1.23 -4.14
CA PRO A 195 -8.51 0.62 -5.29
C PRO A 195 -7.64 -0.31 -6.14
N THR A 196 -6.31 -0.17 -6.06
CA THR A 196 -5.35 -0.97 -6.84
C THR A 196 -5.06 -2.32 -6.17
N PHE A 197 -5.34 -2.48 -4.88
CA PHE A 197 -4.96 -3.68 -4.11
C PHE A 197 -5.63 -4.97 -4.59
N LYS A 198 -6.84 -4.86 -5.17
CA LYS A 198 -7.53 -6.00 -5.79
C LYS A 198 -6.76 -6.64 -6.94
N ASN A 199 -5.83 -5.91 -7.56
CA ASN A 199 -5.05 -6.37 -8.71
C ASN A 199 -3.62 -6.82 -8.34
N ILE A 200 -3.25 -6.79 -7.05
CA ILE A 200 -1.86 -7.04 -6.63
C ILE A 200 -1.37 -8.42 -7.04
N ASP A 201 -2.21 -9.45 -6.99
CA ASP A 201 -1.82 -10.80 -7.42
C ASP A 201 -1.44 -10.84 -8.91
N ALA A 202 -2.19 -10.11 -9.74
CA ALA A 202 -1.86 -9.95 -11.16
C ALA A 202 -0.59 -9.13 -11.36
N PHE A 203 -0.37 -8.08 -10.55
CA PHE A 203 0.84 -7.26 -10.63
C PHE A 203 2.10 -8.06 -10.23
N VAL A 204 2.05 -8.82 -9.14
CA VAL A 204 3.17 -9.68 -8.71
C VAL A 204 3.55 -10.68 -9.80
N ALA A 205 2.56 -11.33 -10.40
CA ALA A 205 2.78 -12.26 -11.51
C ALA A 205 3.32 -11.55 -12.76
N TYR A 206 2.80 -10.36 -13.07
CA TYR A 206 3.23 -9.57 -14.23
C TYR A 206 4.65 -9.02 -14.09
N TRP A 207 5.04 -8.54 -12.91
CA TRP A 207 6.38 -8.03 -12.67
C TRP A 207 7.42 -9.14 -12.50
N GLY A 208 7.01 -10.36 -12.15
CA GLY A 208 7.91 -11.49 -11.95
C GLY A 208 8.83 -11.30 -10.74
N ILE A 209 8.38 -10.61 -9.70
CA ILE A 209 9.20 -10.27 -8.52
C ILE A 209 9.40 -11.46 -7.59
N GLY A 210 10.59 -11.55 -6.97
CA GLY A 210 10.94 -12.58 -6.01
C GLY A 210 10.24 -12.44 -4.66
N LYS A 211 10.39 -13.45 -3.79
CA LYS A 211 9.82 -13.42 -2.43
C LYS A 211 10.27 -12.20 -1.60
N PRO A 212 11.55 -11.76 -1.62
CA PRO A 212 11.98 -10.58 -0.87
C PRO A 212 11.23 -9.31 -1.28
N GLU A 213 11.05 -9.08 -2.59
CA GLU A 213 10.32 -7.92 -3.09
C GLU A 213 8.81 -8.02 -2.82
N GLN A 214 8.25 -9.23 -2.89
CA GLN A 214 6.84 -9.48 -2.50
C GLN A 214 6.62 -9.20 -1.02
N ARG A 215 7.57 -9.56 -0.16
CA ARG A 215 7.54 -9.30 1.28
C ARG A 215 7.47 -7.81 1.56
N GLU A 216 8.34 -7.01 0.95
CA GLU A 216 8.30 -5.55 1.09
C GLU A 216 6.98 -4.96 0.57
N LEU A 217 6.49 -5.45 -0.56
CA LEU A 217 5.23 -5.01 -1.16
C LEU A 217 4.04 -5.28 -0.24
N PHE A 218 3.88 -6.51 0.24
CA PHE A 218 2.75 -6.88 1.10
C PHE A 218 2.83 -6.15 2.44
N LEU A 219 4.02 -5.95 3.00
CA LEU A 219 4.20 -5.17 4.23
C LEU A 219 3.79 -3.70 4.04
N ALA A 220 4.12 -3.09 2.91
CA ALA A 220 3.69 -1.73 2.62
C ALA A 220 2.16 -1.63 2.52
N ILE A 221 1.51 -2.62 1.90
CA ILE A 221 0.05 -2.69 1.80
C ILE A 221 -0.60 -2.86 3.18
N THR A 222 -0.08 -3.75 4.03
CA THR A 222 -0.66 -3.97 5.38
C THR A 222 -0.57 -2.71 6.23
N ARG A 223 0.55 -1.97 6.16
CA ARG A 223 0.69 -0.67 6.84
C ARG A 223 -0.37 0.34 6.42
N ILE A 224 -0.71 0.40 5.13
CA ILE A 224 -1.76 1.29 4.62
C ILE A 224 -3.15 0.84 5.07
N LEU A 225 -3.39 -0.48 5.12
CA LEU A 225 -4.70 -1.04 5.44
C LEU A 225 -5.02 -1.10 6.93
N LYS A 226 -4.01 -1.13 7.81
CA LYS A 226 -4.15 -1.29 9.27
C LYS A 226 -5.20 -0.35 9.87
N ASP A 227 -5.18 0.93 9.46
CA ASP A 227 -6.08 1.96 9.98
C ASP A 227 -7.22 2.31 9.01
N HIS A 228 -7.33 1.61 7.88
CA HIS A 228 -8.32 1.90 6.86
C HIS A 228 -9.66 1.20 7.15
N LYS A 229 -10.67 2.00 7.53
CA LYS A 229 -12.02 1.51 7.84
C LYS A 229 -12.57 0.61 6.73
N GLY A 230 -13.17 -0.51 7.12
CA GLY A 230 -13.83 -1.46 6.22
C GLY A 230 -12.88 -2.40 5.47
N MET A 231 -11.56 -2.32 5.69
CA MET A 231 -10.57 -3.14 4.97
C MET A 231 -9.95 -4.26 5.82
N THR A 232 -10.55 -4.58 6.98
CA THR A 232 -10.04 -5.59 7.93
C THR A 232 -9.77 -6.95 7.26
N LYS A 233 -10.66 -7.40 6.36
CA LYS A 233 -10.46 -8.65 5.61
C LYS A 233 -9.27 -8.60 4.68
N ASP A 234 -9.12 -7.50 3.94
CA ASP A 234 -7.99 -7.31 3.03
C ASP A 234 -6.68 -7.16 3.81
N TYR A 235 -6.71 -6.46 4.95
CA TYR A 235 -5.59 -6.35 5.87
C TYR A 235 -5.11 -7.74 6.33
N PHE A 236 -6.02 -8.58 6.83
CA PHE A 236 -5.70 -9.95 7.21
C PHE A 236 -5.15 -10.77 6.02
N LYS A 237 -5.81 -10.68 4.85
CA LYS A 237 -5.39 -11.36 3.63
C LYS A 237 -3.96 -11.00 3.24
N PHE A 238 -3.59 -9.72 3.28
CA PHE A 238 -2.25 -9.27 2.93
C PHE A 238 -1.22 -9.58 4.02
N LEU A 239 -1.60 -9.58 5.30
CA LEU A 239 -0.74 -10.09 6.37
C LEU A 239 -0.40 -11.56 6.17
N ASN A 240 -1.41 -12.38 5.86
CA ASN A 240 -1.21 -13.80 5.59
C ASN A 240 -0.27 -14.00 4.39
N LYS A 241 -0.46 -13.26 3.29
CA LYS A 241 0.46 -13.28 2.13
C LYS A 241 1.88 -12.85 2.49
N TYR A 242 2.03 -11.80 3.30
CA TYR A 242 3.34 -11.35 3.80
C TYR A 242 4.05 -12.47 4.58
N LEU A 243 3.36 -13.11 5.52
CA LEU A 243 3.89 -14.19 6.33
C LEU A 243 4.20 -15.46 5.51
N ALA A 244 3.45 -15.72 4.44
CA ALA A 244 3.71 -16.81 3.51
C ALA A 244 4.96 -16.60 2.63
N THR A 245 5.54 -15.39 2.59
CA THR A 245 6.78 -15.13 1.83
C THR A 245 8.04 -15.67 2.49
N PHE A 246 7.97 -16.09 3.75
CA PHE A 246 9.12 -16.64 4.48
C PHE A 246 9.16 -18.15 4.32
N ASP A 247 10.26 -18.69 3.80
CA ASP A 247 10.43 -20.15 3.64
C ASP A 247 11.24 -20.82 4.74
N GLY A 248 11.66 -20.06 5.75
CA GLY A 248 12.44 -20.60 6.88
C GLY A 248 13.86 -20.98 6.49
N SER A 249 14.34 -20.56 5.32
CA SER A 249 15.74 -20.70 4.94
C SER A 249 16.66 -19.85 5.83
N ALA A 250 17.93 -20.24 5.95
CA ALA A 250 18.91 -19.52 6.78
C ALA A 250 19.12 -18.04 6.35
N GLY A 251 18.89 -17.72 5.07
CA GLY A 251 18.96 -16.34 4.56
C GLY A 251 17.83 -15.43 5.04
N ASP A 252 16.74 -16.00 5.57
CA ASP A 252 15.57 -15.27 6.04
C ASP A 252 15.54 -15.06 7.56
N ALA A 253 16.54 -15.54 8.31
CA ALA A 253 16.50 -15.54 9.79
C ALA A 253 16.28 -14.16 10.39
N ASP A 254 17.01 -13.14 9.92
CA ASP A 254 16.87 -11.76 10.41
C ASP A 254 15.52 -11.15 10.03
N ALA A 255 15.05 -11.43 8.81
CA ALA A 255 13.77 -10.94 8.32
C ALA A 255 12.58 -11.59 9.05
N ILE A 256 12.69 -12.88 9.38
CA ILE A 256 11.76 -13.61 10.23
C ILE A 256 11.74 -12.96 11.61
N ALA A 257 12.91 -12.76 12.24
CA ALA A 257 13.00 -12.15 13.56
C ALA A 257 12.37 -10.76 13.65
N ALA A 258 12.39 -9.99 12.56
CA ALA A 258 11.75 -8.68 12.47
C ALA A 258 10.21 -8.75 12.31
N ALA A 259 9.66 -9.84 11.80
CA ALA A 259 8.24 -9.98 11.45
C ALA A 259 7.31 -10.38 12.63
N LYS A 260 7.82 -10.35 13.87
CA LYS A 260 7.09 -10.85 15.05
C LYS A 260 5.83 -10.05 15.34
N GLU A 261 5.87 -8.74 15.17
CA GLU A 261 4.72 -7.86 15.41
C GLU A 261 3.62 -8.13 14.38
N GLU A 262 3.97 -8.27 13.10
CA GLU A 262 3.03 -8.58 12.03
C GLU A 262 2.43 -9.99 12.19
N ALA A 263 3.23 -10.96 12.62
CA ALA A 263 2.75 -12.31 12.93
C ALA A 263 1.73 -12.30 14.08
N ALA A 264 2.04 -11.59 15.18
CA ALA A 264 1.11 -11.42 16.28
C ALA A 264 -0.16 -10.66 15.86
N ALA A 265 -0.03 -9.62 15.03
CA ALA A 265 -1.17 -8.88 14.50
C ALA A 265 -2.08 -9.76 13.63
N ALA A 266 -1.51 -10.65 12.80
CA ALA A 266 -2.28 -11.61 12.02
C ALA A 266 -3.07 -12.58 12.90
N ILE A 267 -2.46 -13.07 13.99
CA ILE A 267 -3.15 -13.93 14.96
C ILE A 267 -4.32 -13.18 15.62
N VAL A 268 -4.06 -11.97 16.12
CA VAL A 268 -5.08 -11.17 16.80
C VAL A 268 -6.24 -10.88 15.85
N GLU A 269 -5.95 -10.52 14.59
CA GLU A 269 -6.98 -10.27 13.58
C GLU A 269 -7.77 -11.53 13.23
N PHE A 270 -7.09 -12.69 13.13
CA PHE A 270 -7.77 -13.96 12.98
C PHE A 270 -8.73 -14.19 14.15
N VAL A 271 -8.28 -14.10 15.40
CA VAL A 271 -9.12 -14.35 16.58
C VAL A 271 -10.29 -13.37 16.67
N LYS A 272 -10.05 -12.10 16.35
CA LYS A 272 -11.04 -11.02 16.43
C LYS A 272 -12.11 -11.08 15.35
N SER A 273 -11.80 -11.61 14.17
CA SER A 273 -12.76 -11.72 13.08
C SER A 273 -13.91 -12.67 13.44
N SER A 274 -15.14 -12.23 13.19
CA SER A 274 -16.35 -13.02 13.36
C SER A 274 -16.67 -13.96 12.20
N ASP A 275 -15.86 -13.97 11.14
CA ASP A 275 -16.15 -14.69 9.89
C ASP A 275 -14.97 -15.45 9.28
N LEU A 276 -13.79 -15.37 9.90
CA LEU A 276 -12.62 -16.17 9.54
C LEU A 276 -12.49 -17.37 10.49
N TYR A 277 -12.75 -18.59 10.01
CA TYR A 277 -12.66 -19.80 10.85
C TYR A 277 -11.52 -20.74 10.48
N GLN A 278 -10.78 -20.44 9.40
CA GLN A 278 -9.67 -21.24 8.90
C GLN A 278 -8.50 -20.34 8.52
N CYS A 279 -7.28 -20.75 8.86
CA CYS A 279 -6.06 -20.16 8.36
C CYS A 279 -4.87 -21.12 8.52
N ASP A 280 -3.85 -20.97 7.67
CA ASP A 280 -2.64 -21.79 7.69
C ASP A 280 -1.49 -21.11 8.46
N LEU A 281 -1.81 -20.23 9.42
CA LEU A 281 -0.82 -19.40 10.10
C LEU A 281 0.16 -20.23 10.96
N LEU A 282 -0.29 -21.32 11.60
CA LEU A 282 0.53 -22.09 12.55
C LEU A 282 1.82 -22.63 11.93
N ASP A 283 1.75 -23.06 10.67
CA ASP A 283 2.86 -23.71 9.96
C ASP A 283 3.84 -22.71 9.32
N MET A 284 3.51 -21.42 9.33
CA MET A 284 4.36 -20.39 8.73
C MET A 284 5.60 -20.14 9.61
N PRO A 285 6.82 -20.14 9.05
CA PRO A 285 8.05 -19.91 9.83
C PRO A 285 8.04 -18.60 10.64
N ALA A 286 7.48 -17.53 10.05
CA ALA A 286 7.35 -16.23 10.70
C ALA A 286 6.36 -16.22 11.88
N VAL A 287 5.46 -17.19 11.96
CA VAL A 287 4.51 -17.35 13.07
C VAL A 287 5.04 -18.37 14.08
N ALA A 288 5.61 -19.49 13.62
CA ALA A 288 6.16 -20.54 14.46
C ALA A 288 7.28 -20.03 15.39
N GLN A 289 8.04 -19.00 14.99
CA GLN A 289 9.05 -18.39 15.86
C GLN A 289 8.48 -17.85 17.18
N LEU A 290 7.20 -17.46 17.20
CA LEU A 290 6.56 -16.84 18.36
C LEU A 290 6.40 -17.83 19.52
N GLU A 291 6.42 -19.14 19.24
CA GLU A 291 6.37 -20.17 20.28
C GLU A 291 7.52 -20.05 21.30
N LYS A 292 8.66 -19.52 20.86
CA LYS A 292 9.88 -19.37 21.68
C LYS A 292 10.13 -17.92 22.10
N ASP A 293 9.18 -17.02 21.87
CA ASP A 293 9.33 -15.59 22.17
C ASP A 293 8.62 -15.22 23.49
N ASP A 294 9.35 -14.64 24.43
CA ASP A 294 8.80 -14.33 25.76
C ASP A 294 7.59 -13.40 25.75
N LYS A 295 7.49 -12.50 24.75
CA LYS A 295 6.43 -11.50 24.65
C LYS A 295 5.21 -12.05 23.89
N TYR A 296 5.46 -12.81 22.82
CA TYR A 296 4.42 -13.24 21.89
C TYR A 296 4.00 -14.72 22.05
N GLN A 297 4.67 -15.50 22.89
CA GLN A 297 4.30 -16.90 23.15
C GLN A 297 2.83 -17.07 23.56
N PRO A 298 2.22 -16.23 24.42
CA PRO A 298 0.80 -16.39 24.74
C PRO A 298 -0.11 -16.16 23.53
N VAL A 299 0.29 -15.29 22.59
CA VAL A 299 -0.45 -15.05 21.35
C VAL A 299 -0.37 -16.26 20.43
N TYR A 300 0.81 -16.89 20.33
CA TYR A 300 0.97 -18.15 19.60
C TYR A 300 0.15 -19.29 20.21
N GLU A 301 0.16 -19.41 21.55
CA GLU A 301 -0.65 -20.39 22.27
C GLU A 301 -2.14 -20.19 22.01
N LEU A 302 -2.61 -18.93 22.00
CA LEU A 302 -3.99 -18.60 21.65
C LEU A 302 -4.35 -19.07 20.24
N LEU A 303 -3.49 -18.84 19.24
CA LEU A 303 -3.71 -19.36 17.87
C LEU A 303 -3.84 -20.89 17.88
N LYS A 304 -2.93 -21.58 18.59
CA LYS A 304 -2.93 -23.05 18.70
C LYS A 304 -4.22 -23.55 19.35
N ILE A 305 -4.72 -22.89 20.40
CA ILE A 305 -6.00 -23.23 21.02
C ILE A 305 -7.14 -23.13 20.02
N PHE A 306 -7.22 -22.02 19.28
CA PHE A 306 -8.30 -21.80 18.33
C PHE A 306 -8.29 -22.82 17.19
N LEU A 307 -7.12 -23.22 16.70
CA LEU A 307 -7.03 -24.12 15.54
C LEU A 307 -7.01 -25.62 15.90
N THR A 308 -6.60 -25.99 17.11
CA THR A 308 -6.33 -27.40 17.47
C THR A 308 -7.03 -27.89 18.73
N GLN A 309 -7.66 -27.01 19.50
CA GLN A 309 -8.27 -27.35 20.80
C GLN A 309 -9.73 -26.89 20.87
N ARG A 310 -10.35 -27.07 22.04
CA ARG A 310 -11.77 -26.81 22.29
C ARG A 310 -11.98 -25.66 23.29
N LEU A 311 -13.24 -25.28 23.45
CA LEU A 311 -13.67 -24.17 24.32
C LEU A 311 -13.07 -24.22 25.73
N GLU A 312 -13.01 -25.40 26.36
CA GLU A 312 -12.44 -25.60 27.70
C GLU A 312 -10.99 -25.07 27.82
N SER A 313 -10.15 -25.37 26.82
CA SER A 313 -8.77 -24.87 26.76
C SER A 313 -8.71 -23.35 26.67
N TYR A 314 -9.62 -22.73 25.91
CA TYR A 314 -9.70 -21.27 25.81
C TYR A 314 -10.12 -20.63 27.15
N LEU A 315 -11.06 -21.22 27.89
CA LEU A 315 -11.49 -20.69 29.18
C LEU A 315 -10.37 -20.75 30.23
N ALA A 316 -9.62 -21.85 30.26
CA ALA A 316 -8.43 -21.97 31.10
C ALA A 316 -7.38 -20.91 30.73
N PHE A 317 -7.12 -20.73 29.43
CA PHE A 317 -6.19 -19.72 28.92
C PHE A 317 -6.64 -18.30 29.27
N GLN A 318 -7.93 -17.97 29.11
CA GLN A 318 -8.48 -16.65 29.41
C GLN A 318 -8.38 -16.33 30.90
N THR A 319 -8.58 -17.30 31.78
CA THR A 319 -8.44 -17.12 33.24
C THR A 319 -7.02 -16.73 33.60
N ALA A 320 -6.02 -17.36 32.95
CA ALA A 320 -4.60 -17.06 33.17
C ALA A 320 -4.11 -15.77 32.48
N ASN A 321 -4.72 -15.37 31.35
CA ASN A 321 -4.20 -14.32 30.46
C ASN A 321 -5.18 -13.18 30.15
N SER A 322 -6.17 -12.94 31.03
CA SER A 322 -7.25 -11.96 30.78
C SER A 322 -6.76 -10.54 30.44
N THR A 323 -5.71 -10.06 31.11
CA THR A 323 -5.11 -8.73 30.87
C THR A 323 -4.46 -8.63 29.49
N LEU A 324 -3.81 -9.71 29.03
CA LEU A 324 -3.19 -9.79 27.71
C LEU A 324 -4.24 -9.71 26.61
N LEU A 325 -5.35 -10.46 26.76
CA LEU A 325 -6.46 -10.44 25.79
C LEU A 325 -7.09 -9.04 25.68
N GLN A 326 -7.31 -8.38 26.82
CA GLN A 326 -7.80 -7.00 26.85
C GLN A 326 -6.82 -6.02 26.18
N GLY A 327 -5.51 -6.21 26.38
CA GLY A 327 -4.46 -5.40 25.74
C GLY A 327 -4.49 -5.48 24.21
N TYR A 328 -4.87 -6.63 23.64
CA TYR A 328 -5.07 -6.82 22.20
C TYR A 328 -6.47 -6.43 21.71
N GLY A 329 -7.34 -5.93 22.60
CA GLY A 329 -8.71 -5.55 22.27
C GLY A 329 -9.61 -6.74 21.90
N LEU A 330 -9.30 -7.93 22.43
CA LEU A 330 -10.10 -9.14 22.25
C LEU A 330 -11.25 -9.16 23.26
N VAL A 331 -12.48 -9.23 22.76
CA VAL A 331 -13.68 -9.32 23.58
C VAL A 331 -13.96 -10.77 23.92
N HIS A 332 -14.13 -11.07 25.21
CA HIS A 332 -14.30 -12.45 25.70
C HIS A 332 -15.51 -13.15 25.07
N GLU A 333 -16.66 -12.49 25.02
CA GLU A 333 -17.90 -13.05 24.46
C GLU A 333 -17.78 -13.39 22.96
N ASP A 334 -17.08 -12.55 22.20
CA ASP A 334 -16.82 -12.78 20.78
C ASP A 334 -15.91 -14.01 20.58
N CYS A 335 -14.87 -14.12 21.42
CA CYS A 335 -13.97 -15.27 21.43
C CYS A 335 -14.70 -16.57 21.81
N ILE A 336 -15.57 -16.54 22.82
CA ILE A 336 -16.41 -17.69 23.19
C ILE A 336 -17.30 -18.09 22.02
N THR A 337 -17.99 -17.13 21.40
CA THR A 337 -18.90 -17.40 20.28
C THR A 337 -18.17 -18.08 19.14
N LYS A 338 -16.97 -17.59 18.81
CA LYS A 338 -16.11 -18.19 17.79
C LYS A 338 -15.63 -19.59 18.18
N MET A 339 -15.11 -19.78 19.40
CA MET A 339 -14.65 -21.07 19.89
C MET A 339 -15.76 -22.12 19.95
N ARG A 340 -16.99 -21.72 20.27
CA ARG A 340 -18.18 -22.56 20.21
C ARG A 340 -18.43 -23.07 18.78
N LEU A 341 -18.42 -22.17 17.80
CA LEU A 341 -18.61 -22.56 16.40
C LEU A 341 -17.47 -23.46 15.89
N MET A 342 -16.22 -23.14 16.22
CA MET A 342 -15.07 -23.97 15.84
C MET A 342 -15.12 -25.36 16.49
N SER A 343 -15.52 -25.45 17.77
CA SER A 343 -15.70 -26.73 18.47
C SER A 343 -16.84 -27.56 17.86
N LEU A 344 -17.90 -26.90 17.38
CA LEU A 344 -18.99 -27.56 16.66
C LEU A 344 -18.54 -28.07 15.28
N LEU A 345 -17.75 -27.28 14.55
CA LEU A 345 -17.15 -27.69 13.28
C LEU A 345 -16.23 -28.91 13.47
N ASP A 346 -15.36 -28.89 14.48
CA ASP A 346 -14.50 -30.04 14.86
C ASP A 346 -15.33 -31.29 15.14
N LEU A 347 -16.38 -31.19 15.98
CA LEU A 347 -17.28 -32.29 16.27
C LEU A 347 -17.93 -32.87 15.01
N SER A 348 -18.40 -32.01 14.10
CA SER A 348 -19.05 -32.48 12.88
C SER A 348 -18.10 -33.21 11.92
N GLY A 349 -16.81 -32.87 11.92
CA GLY A 349 -15.79 -33.60 11.16
C GLY A 349 -15.53 -35.03 11.65
N HIS A 350 -15.83 -35.31 12.92
CA HIS A 350 -15.60 -36.62 13.55
C HIS A 350 -16.86 -37.51 13.60
N CYS A 351 -18.03 -36.97 13.27
CA CYS A 351 -19.29 -37.69 13.32
C CYS A 351 -19.82 -37.95 11.89
N SER A 352 -20.16 -39.20 11.58
CA SER A 352 -20.73 -39.60 10.29
C SER A 352 -22.22 -39.24 10.18
N GLY A 353 -22.53 -37.95 10.14
CA GLY A 353 -23.87 -37.41 9.80
C GLY A 353 -24.80 -37.12 10.97
N GLU A 354 -24.67 -37.79 12.12
CA GLU A 354 -25.47 -37.52 13.32
C GLU A 354 -24.58 -37.17 14.52
N ILE A 355 -24.85 -36.03 15.16
CA ILE A 355 -24.13 -35.58 16.36
C ILE A 355 -25.09 -35.68 17.56
N PRO A 356 -24.79 -36.50 18.59
CA PRO A 356 -25.62 -36.58 19.78
C PRO A 356 -25.72 -35.23 20.50
N TYR A 357 -26.93 -34.85 20.94
CA TYR A 357 -27.16 -33.58 21.66
C TYR A 357 -26.27 -33.44 22.90
N SER A 358 -26.01 -34.53 23.62
CA SER A 358 -25.10 -34.56 24.78
C SER A 358 -23.64 -34.24 24.42
N ALA A 359 -23.19 -34.56 23.20
CA ALA A 359 -21.87 -34.19 22.73
C ALA A 359 -21.80 -32.69 22.40
N ILE A 360 -22.87 -32.14 21.81
CA ILE A 360 -23.00 -30.72 21.49
C ILE A 360 -23.00 -29.89 22.77
N THR A 361 -23.86 -30.21 23.76
CA THR A 361 -23.93 -29.45 25.01
C THR A 361 -22.61 -29.48 25.78
N LYS A 362 -21.90 -30.61 25.75
CA LYS A 362 -20.57 -30.75 26.35
C LYS A 362 -19.54 -29.87 25.65
N ALA A 363 -19.46 -29.87 24.32
CA ALA A 363 -18.46 -29.11 23.59
C ALA A 363 -18.70 -27.60 23.59
N LEU A 364 -19.96 -27.17 23.64
CA LEU A 364 -20.34 -25.75 23.70
C LEU A 364 -20.37 -25.17 25.11
N GLU A 365 -20.21 -26.03 26.12
CA GLU A 365 -20.38 -25.72 27.54
C GLU A 365 -21.71 -25.01 27.83
N VAL A 366 -22.81 -25.56 27.30
CA VAL A 366 -24.17 -25.03 27.50
C VAL A 366 -24.98 -26.02 28.32
N ILE A 367 -25.56 -25.55 29.43
CA ILE A 367 -26.44 -26.34 30.29
C ILE A 367 -27.91 -26.12 29.86
N GLY A 368 -28.60 -27.18 29.45
CA GLY A 368 -30.08 -27.20 29.31
C GLY A 368 -30.66 -26.79 27.95
N LEU A 369 -31.86 -26.17 27.97
CA LEU A 369 -32.62 -25.70 26.78
C LEU A 369 -32.00 -24.62 25.88
N PRO A 370 -31.04 -23.76 26.31
CA PRO A 370 -30.51 -22.70 25.44
C PRO A 370 -29.55 -23.20 24.35
N CYS A 371 -29.23 -24.50 24.29
CA CYS A 371 -28.38 -25.04 23.25
C CYS A 371 -29.01 -24.94 21.86
N LEU A 372 -30.33 -25.17 21.71
CA LEU A 372 -30.98 -25.09 20.39
C LEU A 372 -30.95 -23.66 19.82
N PRO A 373 -31.33 -22.60 20.57
CA PRO A 373 -31.18 -21.22 20.10
C PRO A 373 -29.73 -20.84 19.80
N ILE A 374 -28.76 -21.32 20.59
CA ILE A 374 -27.34 -21.05 20.35
C ILE A 374 -26.91 -21.73 19.05
N VAL A 375 -27.23 -23.01 18.84
CA VAL A 375 -26.90 -23.72 17.59
C VAL A 375 -27.59 -23.05 16.39
N VAL A 376 -28.86 -22.64 16.52
CA VAL A 376 -29.60 -21.91 15.46
C VAL A 376 -29.04 -20.50 15.22
N HIS A 377 -28.43 -19.87 16.22
CA HIS A 377 -27.78 -18.56 16.05
C HIS A 377 -26.36 -18.68 15.48
N LEU A 378 -25.71 -19.83 15.70
CA LEU A 378 -24.37 -20.14 15.21
C LEU A 378 -24.35 -20.65 13.76
N ILE A 379 -25.46 -21.22 13.27
CA ILE A 379 -25.68 -21.66 11.88
C ILE A 379 -26.42 -20.56 11.12
#